data_AF-A0A7Y3XG34-F1
#
_entry.id   AF-A0A7Y3XG34-F1
#
_cell.length_a   1.000
_cell.length_b   1.000
_cell.length_c   1.000
_cell.angle_alpha   90.00
_cell.angle_beta   90.00
_cell.angle_gamma   90.00
#
_symmetry.space_group_name_H-M   'P 1'
#
loop_
_entity.id
_entity.type
_entity.pdbx_description
1 polymer ?
#
loop_
_entity_poly.entity_id
_entity_poly.type
_entity_poly.pdbx_seq_one_letter_code
_entity_poly.pdbx_strand_id
1 'polypeptide(L)'
;MNRICVRKGEGAELVERFSQSSGLEEQPGFVRFRMLMQSWSMSKDGPGETDEYISMTEWESADAFFTWTRSDAFKKAHSRGRLDAIVSSQPCGYDVVLERS
;
A
#
# COMPACT_ATOMS: atom_id res chain seq x y z
N MET A 1 3.79 5.24 -1.46
CA MET A 1 3.44 4.15 -0.53
C MET A 1 2.30 4.58 0.37
N ASN A 2 1.61 3.63 1.01
CA ASN A 2 0.55 3.90 1.99
C ASN A 2 0.79 3.04 3.23
N ARG A 3 1.02 3.68 4.37
CA ARG A 3 1.12 3.01 5.67
C ARG A 3 -0.28 2.85 6.26
N ILE A 4 -0.67 1.60 6.49
CA ILE A 4 -2.01 1.20 6.92
C ILE A 4 -1.88 0.51 8.27
N CYS A 5 -2.51 1.07 9.30
CA CYS A 5 -2.63 0.43 10.60
C CYS A 5 -3.98 -0.27 10.70
N VAL A 6 -3.98 -1.54 11.06
CA VAL A 6 -5.14 -2.41 11.19
C VAL A 6 -5.26 -2.89 12.62
N ARG A 7 -6.47 -3.13 13.11
CA ARG A 7 -6.66 -3.83 14.39
C ARG A 7 -5.88 -5.14 14.42
N LYS A 8 -5.27 -5.43 15.57
CA LYS A 8 -4.41 -6.61 15.77
C LYS A 8 -5.12 -7.89 15.34
N GLY A 9 -4.47 -8.69 14.50
CA GLY A 9 -4.98 -9.97 14.02
C GLY A 9 -6.01 -9.89 12.89
N GLU A 10 -6.45 -8.70 12.47
CA GLU A 10 -7.49 -8.52 11.45
C GLU A 10 -6.92 -8.17 10.06
N GLY A 11 -5.61 -8.33 9.86
CA GLY A 11 -4.94 -7.98 8.59
C GLY A 11 -5.23 -8.92 7.41
N ALA A 12 -5.82 -10.10 7.64
CA ALA A 12 -6.06 -11.08 6.59
C ALA A 12 -7.01 -10.55 5.48
N GLU A 13 -8.07 -9.85 5.86
CA GLU A 13 -9.00 -9.26 4.88
C GLU A 13 -8.32 -8.14 4.07
N LEU A 14 -7.40 -7.38 4.69
CA LEU A 14 -6.62 -6.39 3.97
C LEU A 14 -5.77 -7.06 2.88
N VAL A 15 -5.00 -8.09 3.22
CA VAL A 15 -4.14 -8.79 2.25
C VAL A 15 -4.97 -9.38 1.12
N GLU A 16 -6.12 -9.97 1.41
CA GLU A 16 -7.02 -10.51 0.40
C GLU A 16 -7.59 -9.44 -0.52
N ARG A 17 -7.89 -8.22 -0.03
CA ARG A 17 -8.32 -7.13 -0.92
C ARG A 17 -7.24 -6.71 -1.91
N PHE A 18 -5.97 -6.74 -1.48
CA PHE A 18 -4.84 -6.36 -2.32
C PHE A 18 -4.34 -7.51 -3.22
N SER A 19 -4.74 -8.76 -2.97
CA SER A 19 -4.44 -9.89 -3.86
C SER A 19 -5.25 -9.86 -5.16
N GLN A 20 -6.36 -9.11 -5.16
CA GLN A 20 -7.26 -9.02 -6.30
C GLN A 20 -6.75 -8.00 -7.32
N SER A 21 -6.71 -8.42 -8.58
CA SER A 21 -6.27 -7.53 -9.67
C SER A 21 -7.19 -6.31 -9.78
N SER A 22 -6.56 -5.14 -9.77
CA SER A 22 -7.23 -3.85 -9.94
C SER A 22 -6.98 -3.22 -11.32
N GLY A 23 -6.21 -3.90 -12.18
CA GLY A 23 -5.66 -3.32 -13.42
C GLY A 23 -4.53 -2.32 -13.16
N LEU A 24 -3.95 -2.34 -11.95
CA LEU A 24 -2.81 -1.50 -11.57
C LEU A 24 -1.57 -1.84 -12.39
N GLU A 25 -1.34 -3.13 -12.61
CA GLU A 25 -0.17 -3.67 -13.32
C GLU A 25 -0.16 -3.29 -14.80
N GLU A 26 -1.31 -2.89 -15.34
CA GLU A 26 -1.50 -2.48 -16.74
C GLU A 26 -1.34 -0.96 -16.93
N GLN A 27 -1.15 -0.19 -15.86
CA GLN A 27 -1.08 1.26 -15.94
C GLN A 27 0.27 1.72 -16.50
N PRO A 28 0.28 2.70 -17.44
CA PRO A 28 1.52 3.25 -17.96
C PRO A 28 2.44 3.77 -16.85
N GLY A 29 3.70 3.37 -16.90
CA GLY A 29 4.74 3.76 -15.94
C GLY A 29 4.67 3.03 -14.59
N PHE A 30 3.81 2.02 -14.42
CA PHE A 30 3.85 1.13 -13.26
C PHE A 30 5.09 0.24 -13.30
N VAL A 31 5.83 0.16 -12.20
CA VAL A 31 7.04 -0.66 -12.09
C VAL A 31 6.78 -1.92 -11.27
N ARG A 32 6.29 -1.77 -10.03
CA ARG A 32 6.02 -2.89 -9.13
C ARG A 32 5.10 -2.52 -7.98
N PHE A 33 4.43 -3.53 -7.44
CA PHE A 33 3.67 -3.47 -6.20
C PHE A 33 4.28 -4.41 -5.16
N ARG A 34 4.33 -3.99 -3.89
CA ARG A 34 4.66 -4.82 -2.74
C ARG A 34 3.74 -4.50 -1.58
N MET A 35 3.18 -5.53 -0.97
CA MET A 35 2.55 -5.46 0.36
C MET A 35 3.58 -5.93 1.39
N LEU A 36 3.93 -5.06 2.32
CA LEU A 36 4.84 -5.38 3.42
C LEU A 36 4.06 -5.39 4.73
N MET A 37 4.42 -6.28 5.65
CA MET A 37 3.89 -6.31 7.01
C MET A 37 5.04 -6.09 7.99
N GLN A 38 4.83 -5.25 9.00
CA GLN A 38 5.79 -5.12 10.09
C GLN A 38 5.76 -6.38 10.96
N SER A 39 6.77 -7.25 10.81
CA SER A 39 6.89 -8.49 11.59
C SER A 39 7.73 -8.32 12.86
N TRP A 40 8.57 -7.28 12.94
CA TRP A 40 9.42 -6.99 14.10
C TRP A 40 9.73 -5.48 14.19
N SER A 41 10.17 -5.03 15.36
CA SER A 41 10.63 -3.66 15.60
C SER A 41 11.85 -3.66 16.51
N MET A 42 12.78 -2.74 16.27
CA MET A 42 13.92 -2.48 17.16
C MET A 42 13.51 -1.73 18.45
N SER A 43 12.30 -1.17 18.51
CA SER A 43 11.77 -0.59 19.75
C SER A 43 11.62 -1.67 20.82
N LYS A 44 11.99 -1.33 22.07
CA LYS A 44 11.82 -2.24 23.22
C LYS A 44 10.37 -2.71 23.41
N ASP A 45 9.42 -1.90 22.96
CA ASP A 45 7.99 -2.18 23.06
C ASP A 45 7.47 -3.16 21.98
N GLY A 46 8.33 -3.63 21.06
CA GLY A 46 7.93 -4.49 19.96
C GLY A 46 7.05 -3.77 18.93
N PRO A 47 6.34 -4.51 18.04
CA PRO A 47 5.27 -3.95 17.22
C PRO A 47 4.16 -3.41 18.12
N GLY A 48 3.55 -2.29 17.74
CA GLY A 48 2.50 -1.65 18.54
C GLY A 48 1.20 -2.46 18.65
N GLU A 49 0.18 -1.83 19.24
CA GLU A 49 -1.16 -2.41 19.46
C GLU A 49 -1.94 -2.70 18.15
N THR A 50 -1.45 -2.20 17.01
CA THR A 50 -2.00 -2.45 15.67
C THR A 50 -1.04 -3.25 14.83
N ASP A 51 -1.55 -3.99 13.85
CA ASP A 51 -0.73 -4.52 12.77
C ASP A 51 -0.50 -3.45 11.71
N GLU A 52 0.75 -3.28 11.29
CA GLU A 52 1.13 -2.30 10.29
C GLU A 52 1.45 -2.96 8.96
N TYR A 53 0.84 -2.42 7.90
CA TYR A 53 1.07 -2.81 6.52
C TYR A 53 1.54 -1.62 5.70
N ILE A 54 2.41 -1.86 4.72
CA ILE A 54 2.80 -0.89 3.71
C ILE A 54 2.36 -1.41 2.35
N SER A 55 1.43 -0.70 1.73
CA SER A 55 1.12 -0.83 0.31
C SER A 55 2.08 0.05 -0.47
N MET A 56 3.11 -0.54 -1.08
CA MET A 56 4.11 0.16 -1.86
C MET A 56 3.89 -0.05 -3.35
N THR A 57 3.70 1.04 -4.09
CA THR A 57 3.72 1.06 -5.54
C THR A 57 4.90 1.89 -6.00
N GLU A 58 5.65 1.37 -6.95
CA GLU A 58 6.76 2.06 -7.61
C GLU A 58 6.38 2.41 -9.05
N TRP A 59 6.83 3.58 -9.49
CA TRP A 59 6.46 4.19 -10.76
C TRP A 59 7.68 4.82 -11.41
N GLU A 60 7.68 4.87 -12.75
CA GLU A 60 8.74 5.52 -13.54
C GLU A 60 8.86 7.01 -13.25
N SER A 61 7.75 7.66 -12.86
CA SER A 61 7.73 9.08 -12.49
C SER A 61 6.54 9.39 -11.57
N ALA A 62 6.64 10.52 -10.86
CA ALA A 62 5.52 11.06 -10.09
C ALA A 62 4.30 11.36 -10.98
N ASP A 63 4.51 11.83 -12.21
CA ASP A 63 3.43 12.13 -13.16
C ASP A 63 2.67 10.87 -13.60
N ALA A 64 3.36 9.74 -13.80
CA ALA A 64 2.72 8.46 -14.08
C ALA A 64 1.81 8.01 -12.92
N PHE A 65 2.29 8.14 -11.68
CA PHE A 65 1.49 7.88 -10.48
C PHE A 65 0.25 8.80 -10.43
N PHE A 66 0.42 10.12 -10.60
CA PHE A 66 -0.70 11.05 -10.55
C PHE A 66 -1.70 10.82 -11.68
N THR A 67 -1.25 10.42 -12.85
CA THR A 67 -2.12 10.01 -13.97
C THR A 67 -2.95 8.80 -13.59
N TRP A 68 -2.33 7.77 -12.99
CA TRP A 68 -3.05 6.62 -12.47
C TRP A 68 -4.10 7.01 -11.42
N THR A 69 -3.80 7.91 -10.47
CA THR A 69 -4.79 8.31 -9.45
C THR A 69 -6.07 8.94 -10.02
N ARG A 70 -6.06 9.36 -11.28
CA ARG A 70 -7.20 9.93 -12.00
C ARG A 70 -7.90 8.93 -12.93
N SER A 71 -7.35 7.73 -13.08
CA SER A 71 -7.86 6.72 -14.02
C SER A 71 -9.04 5.92 -13.46
N ASP A 72 -9.76 5.23 -14.33
CA ASP A 72 -10.86 4.36 -13.93
C ASP A 72 -10.37 3.11 -13.19
N ALA A 73 -9.13 2.66 -13.46
CA ALA A 73 -8.49 1.59 -12.69
C ALA A 73 -8.34 1.98 -11.22
N PHE A 74 -7.94 3.23 -10.93
CA PHE A 74 -7.88 3.72 -9.56
C PHE A 74 -9.26 3.75 -8.89
N LYS A 75 -10.28 4.26 -9.58
CA LYS A 75 -11.66 4.26 -9.06
C LYS A 75 -12.16 2.84 -8.77
N LYS A 76 -11.88 1.89 -9.66
CA LYS A 76 -12.23 0.47 -9.49
C LYS A 76 -11.55 -0.12 -8.26
N ALA A 77 -10.23 0.10 -8.11
CA ALA A 77 -9.45 -0.36 -6.95
C ALA A 77 -10.00 0.15 -5.62
N HIS A 78 -10.50 1.40 -5.60
CA HIS A 78 -10.98 2.07 -4.38
C HIS A 78 -12.51 2.06 -4.22
N SER A 79 -13.24 1.36 -5.10
CA SER A 79 -14.71 1.32 -5.10
C SER A 79 -15.33 0.57 -3.91
N ARG A 80 -14.56 -0.32 -3.27
CA ARG A 80 -15.04 -1.23 -2.23
C ARG A 80 -15.11 -0.62 -0.82
N GLY A 81 -14.90 0.69 -0.73
CA GLY A 81 -14.89 1.41 0.54
C GLY A 81 -13.75 1.00 1.48
N ARG A 82 -13.71 1.65 2.64
CA ARG A 82 -12.72 1.37 3.67
C ARG A 82 -13.12 0.12 4.47
N LEU A 83 -12.15 -0.72 4.80
CA LEU A 83 -12.29 -1.77 5.80
C LEU A 83 -12.53 -1.18 7.19
N ASP A 84 -13.44 -1.76 7.96
CA ASP A 84 -13.68 -1.35 9.35
C ASP A 84 -12.47 -1.61 10.25
N ALA A 85 -11.69 -2.65 9.93
CA ALA A 85 -10.47 -2.98 10.66
C ALA A 85 -9.35 -1.95 10.47
N ILE A 86 -9.41 -1.07 9.46
CA ILE A 86 -8.41 -0.02 9.23
C ILE A 86 -8.59 1.09 10.26
N VAL A 87 -7.61 1.23 11.14
CA VAL A 87 -7.51 2.29 12.15
C VAL A 87 -7.01 3.59 11.51
N SER A 88 -5.98 3.50 10.66
CA SER A 88 -5.44 4.67 9.95
C SER A 88 -4.81 4.30 8.61
N SER A 89 -4.82 5.25 7.68
CA SER A 89 -4.13 5.15 6.39
C SER A 89 -3.39 6.45 6.13
N GLN A 90 -2.11 6.36 5.79
CA GLN A 90 -1.19 7.48 5.63
C GLN A 90 -0.43 7.31 4.29
N PRO A 91 -0.97 7.86 3.18
CA PRO A 91 -0.28 7.87 1.90
C PRO A 91 0.86 8.91 1.87
N CYS A 92 1.99 8.51 1.30
CA CYS A 92 3.18 9.36 1.14
C CYS A 92 4.02 8.95 -0.08
N GLY A 93 4.77 9.90 -0.64
CA GLY A 93 5.67 9.71 -1.80
C GLY A 93 7.14 9.85 -1.40
N TYR A 94 8.02 9.13 -2.09
CA TYR A 94 9.47 9.15 -1.90
C TYR A 94 10.17 8.97 -3.25
N ASP A 95 11.33 9.60 -3.39
CA ASP A 95 12.24 9.35 -4.50
C ASP A 95 13.23 8.24 -4.13
N VAL A 96 13.47 7.33 -5.08
CA VAL A 96 14.53 6.33 -4.94
C VAL A 96 15.86 7.00 -5.26
N VAL A 97 16.57 7.43 -4.22
CA VAL A 97 17.89 8.08 -4.36
C VAL A 97 19.07 7.09 -4.40
N LEU A 98 18.83 5.84 -3.97
CA LEU A 98 19.81 4.76 -3.96
C LEU A 98 19.09 3.41 -3.98
N GLU A 99 19.45 2.55 -4.93
CA GLU A 99 19.04 1.14 -4.97
C GLU A 99 20.28 0.26 -5.18
N ARG A 100 20.28 -0.95 -4.59
CA ARG A 100 21.33 -1.96 -4.80
C ARG A 100 20.65 -3.30 -5.08
N SER A 101 21.22 -4.07 -6.01
CA SER A 101 20.82 -5.42 -6.38
C SER A 101 21.43 -6.48 -5.46
#